data_AF-W6KD35-F1
#
_entry.id   AF-W6KD35-F1
#
_cell.length_a   1.000
_cell.length_b   1.000
_cell.length_c   1.000
_cell.angle_alpha   90.00
_cell.angle_beta   90.00
_cell.angle_gamma   90.00
#
_symmetry.space_group_name_H-M   'P 1'
#
loop_
_entity.id
_entity.type
_entity.pdbx_description
1 polymer ?
#
loop_
_entity_poly.entity_id
_entity_poly.type
_entity_poly.pdbx_seq_one_letter_code
_entity_poly.pdbx_strand_id
1 'polypeptide(L)'
;MRHLIALLAVILVGMADARASDVSAVRSIADDASASAICAETCGAFQCAWSGEWRRDGDKALCDCGIARTRMIPGGPIRTAEAAEAACTEICDLNDDTWDGKWAPVPGAYTLCGCRYVSDYCPTDKK
;
A
#
# COMPACT_ATOMS: atom_id res chain seq x y z
N MET A 1 -23.52 -38.00 -40.39
CA MET A 1 -23.53 -36.57 -39.99
C MET A 1 -22.47 -36.39 -38.91
N ARG A 2 -21.57 -35.45 -39.17
CA ARG A 2 -20.24 -35.28 -38.57
C ARG A 2 -20.36 -34.21 -37.49
N HIS A 3 -20.58 -34.60 -36.24
CA HIS A 3 -20.68 -33.65 -35.13
C HIS A 3 -19.29 -33.49 -34.49
N LEU A 4 -18.51 -32.56 -35.04
CA LEU A 4 -17.38 -31.94 -34.37
C LEU A 4 -17.92 -31.07 -33.23
N ILE A 5 -17.85 -31.56 -31.99
CA ILE A 5 -18.05 -30.74 -30.80
C ILE A 5 -16.73 -29.99 -30.57
N ALA A 6 -16.71 -28.73 -30.97
CA ALA A 6 -15.60 -27.82 -30.70
C ALA A 6 -15.57 -27.50 -29.19
N LEU A 7 -14.60 -28.09 -28.48
CA LEU A 7 -14.26 -27.70 -27.12
C LEU A 7 -13.60 -26.32 -27.16
N LEU A 8 -14.38 -25.29 -26.87
CA LEU A 8 -13.89 -23.94 -26.56
C LEU A 8 -13.21 -23.98 -25.18
N ALA A 9 -11.90 -24.15 -25.17
CA ALA A 9 -11.08 -23.91 -23.99
C ALA A 9 -10.92 -22.39 -23.80
N VAL A 10 -11.66 -21.80 -22.86
CA VAL A 10 -11.43 -20.43 -22.41
C VAL A 10 -10.18 -20.45 -21.53
N ILE A 11 -9.03 -20.13 -22.14
CA ILE A 11 -7.77 -19.94 -21.43
C ILE A 11 -7.86 -18.59 -20.72
N LEU A 12 -8.23 -18.61 -19.44
CA LEU A 12 -8.01 -17.48 -18.53
C LEU A 12 -6.50 -17.35 -18.33
N VAL A 13 -5.85 -16.53 -19.16
CA VAL A 13 -4.47 -16.12 -18.91
C VAL A 13 -4.51 -15.24 -17.66
N GLY A 14 -4.08 -15.79 -16.53
CA GLY A 14 -3.83 -15.00 -15.32
C GLY A 14 -2.76 -13.97 -15.66
N MET A 15 -3.12 -12.70 -15.70
CA MET A 15 -2.15 -11.62 -15.76
C MET A 15 -1.45 -11.61 -14.40
N ALA A 16 -0.18 -12.02 -14.37
CA ALA A 16 0.68 -11.72 -13.23
C ALA A 16 0.92 -10.21 -13.27
N ASP A 17 0.22 -9.46 -12.41
CA ASP A 17 0.44 -8.02 -12.23
C ASP A 17 1.84 -7.81 -11.67
N ALA A 18 2.81 -7.56 -12.55
CA ALA A 18 4.10 -7.01 -12.16
C ALA A 18 3.88 -5.54 -11.81
N ARG A 19 3.86 -5.21 -10.52
CA ARG A 19 3.78 -3.82 -10.07
C ARG A 19 5.17 -3.21 -10.15
N ALA A 20 5.28 -1.99 -10.68
CA ALA A 20 6.56 -1.31 -10.82
C ALA A 20 7.29 -1.07 -9.48
N SER A 21 6.56 -1.18 -8.37
CA SER A 21 7.01 -1.08 -6.98
C SER A 21 7.51 -2.38 -6.36
N ASP A 22 7.37 -3.53 -7.03
CA ASP A 22 7.76 -4.83 -6.47
C ASP A 22 9.28 -4.99 -6.39
N VAL A 23 9.79 -5.21 -5.19
CA VAL A 23 11.20 -5.47 -4.91
C VAL A 23 11.37 -6.86 -4.31
N SER A 24 12.27 -7.67 -4.87
CA SER A 24 12.59 -8.99 -4.30
C SER A 24 13.04 -8.84 -2.85
N ALA A 25 12.36 -9.53 -1.95
CA ALA A 25 12.68 -9.56 -0.53
C ALA A 25 14.14 -9.98 -0.31
N VAL A 26 14.80 -9.35 0.67
CA VAL A 26 16.20 -9.64 1.02
C VAL A 26 16.40 -11.05 1.56
N ARG A 27 15.33 -11.69 2.03
CA ARG A 27 15.29 -13.08 2.48
C ARG A 27 13.89 -13.67 2.29
N SER A 28 13.76 -14.99 2.46
CA SER A 28 12.47 -15.68 2.34
C SER A 28 11.47 -15.17 3.37
N ILE A 29 10.22 -14.98 2.93
CA ILE A 29 9.07 -14.65 3.76
C ILE A 29 8.23 -15.91 3.93
N ALA A 30 8.03 -16.34 5.18
CA ALA A 30 7.28 -17.55 5.48
C ALA A 30 5.76 -17.27 5.55
N ASP A 31 5.40 -16.09 6.07
CA ASP A 31 4.07 -15.70 6.47
C ASP A 31 3.91 -14.16 6.54
N ASP A 32 2.69 -13.69 6.75
CA ASP A 32 2.38 -12.26 6.86
C ASP A 32 3.07 -11.58 8.06
N ALA A 33 3.30 -12.33 9.14
CA ALA A 33 3.96 -11.79 10.33
C ALA A 33 5.42 -11.41 10.03
N SER A 34 6.16 -12.30 9.38
CA SER A 34 7.55 -12.08 8.97
C SER A 34 7.69 -11.08 7.83
N ALA A 35 6.67 -10.94 6.98
CA ALA A 35 6.68 -10.01 5.85
C ALA A 35 6.97 -8.57 6.29
N SER A 36 6.37 -8.13 7.40
CA SER A 36 6.49 -6.74 7.85
C SER A 36 7.94 -6.29 8.07
N ALA A 37 8.71 -7.02 8.87
CA ALA A 37 10.10 -6.70 9.17
C ALA A 37 10.99 -6.86 7.93
N ILE A 38 10.77 -7.91 7.14
CA ILE A 38 11.58 -8.21 5.95
C ILE A 38 11.34 -7.18 4.85
N CYS A 39 10.10 -6.80 4.61
CA CYS A 39 9.77 -5.81 3.59
C CYS A 39 10.13 -4.40 4.00
N ALA A 40 10.01 -4.04 5.29
CA ALA A 40 10.56 -2.78 5.78
C ALA A 40 12.08 -2.67 5.54
N GLU A 41 12.83 -3.74 5.83
CA GLU A 41 14.28 -3.82 5.54
C GLU A 41 14.56 -3.73 4.03
N THR A 42 13.83 -4.51 3.23
CA THR A 42 13.97 -4.57 1.77
C THR A 42 13.73 -3.21 1.11
N CYS A 43 12.62 -2.54 1.43
CA CYS A 43 12.29 -1.23 0.88
C CYS A 43 13.24 -0.13 1.39
N GLY A 44 13.66 -0.23 2.65
CA GLY A 44 14.60 0.72 3.26
C GLY A 44 15.95 0.78 2.56
N ALA A 45 16.41 -0.33 1.97
CA ALA A 45 17.63 -0.37 1.15
C ALA A 45 17.58 0.57 -0.07
N PHE A 46 16.39 1.02 -0.48
CA PHE A 46 16.15 1.94 -1.59
C PHE A 46 15.58 3.29 -1.14
N GLN A 47 15.64 3.61 0.15
CA GLN A 47 15.00 4.80 0.73
C GLN A 47 13.46 4.84 0.50
N CYS A 48 12.86 3.66 0.35
CA CYS A 48 11.42 3.48 0.19
C CYS A 48 10.82 2.91 1.48
N ALA A 49 9.51 3.05 1.62
CA ALA A 49 8.69 2.44 2.64
C ALA A 49 7.97 1.21 2.08
N TRP A 50 7.72 0.24 2.96
CA TRP A 50 6.84 -0.88 2.67
C TRP A 50 5.38 -0.42 2.68
N SER A 51 4.61 -0.79 1.67
CA SER A 51 3.18 -0.41 1.56
C SER A 51 2.26 -1.18 2.50
N GLY A 52 2.74 -2.29 3.08
CA GLY A 52 1.89 -3.25 3.79
C GLY A 52 1.59 -4.50 2.97
N GLU A 53 1.86 -4.47 1.66
CA GLU A 53 1.62 -5.61 0.78
C GLU A 53 2.91 -6.36 0.43
N TRP A 54 2.77 -7.67 0.27
CA TRP A 54 3.80 -8.55 -0.25
C TRP A 54 3.14 -9.69 -1.01
N ARG A 55 3.86 -10.32 -1.93
CA ARG A 55 3.35 -11.46 -2.69
C ARG A 55 4.43 -12.48 -2.99
N ARG A 56 4.02 -13.70 -3.34
CA ARG A 56 4.92 -14.73 -3.89
C ARG A 56 4.99 -14.62 -5.41
N ASP A 57 6.20 -14.80 -5.94
CA ASP A 57 6.48 -14.93 -7.36
C ASP A 57 7.44 -16.12 -7.57
N GLY A 58 6.84 -17.29 -7.82
CA GLY A 58 7.56 -18.57 -7.76
C GLY A 58 8.20 -18.80 -6.39
N ASP A 59 9.51 -19.01 -6.38
CA ASP A 59 10.30 -19.21 -5.15
C ASP A 59 10.71 -17.90 -4.46
N LYS A 60 10.35 -16.74 -5.04
CA LYS A 60 10.65 -15.43 -4.49
C LYS A 60 9.46 -14.86 -3.73
N ALA A 61 9.76 -14.01 -2.76
CA ALA A 61 8.80 -13.08 -2.19
C ALA A 61 9.12 -11.68 -2.69
N LEU A 62 8.11 -10.94 -3.11
CA LEU A 62 8.20 -9.56 -3.58
C LEU A 62 7.51 -8.67 -2.54
N CYS A 63 8.21 -7.62 -2.14
CA CYS A 63 7.72 -6.57 -1.26
C CYS A 63 7.26 -5.39 -2.11
N ASP A 64 6.05 -4.90 -1.87
CA ASP A 64 5.56 -3.71 -2.53
C ASP A 64 6.16 -2.46 -1.84
N CYS A 65 7.08 -1.81 -2.54
CA CYS A 65 7.88 -0.70 -2.03
C CYS A 65 7.52 0.61 -2.71
N GLY A 66 7.47 1.69 -1.93
CA GLY A 66 7.12 3.00 -2.45
C GLY A 66 7.63 4.17 -1.64
N ILE A 67 7.45 5.38 -2.12
CA ILE A 67 7.75 6.59 -1.34
C ILE A 67 6.59 6.86 -0.39
N ALA A 68 6.89 6.99 0.90
CA ALA A 68 5.93 7.46 1.88
C ALA A 68 5.60 8.94 1.67
N ARG A 69 4.32 9.28 1.59
CA ARG A 69 3.81 10.64 1.43
C ARG A 69 2.68 10.89 2.42
N THR A 70 2.36 12.16 2.65
CA THR A 70 1.18 12.57 3.41
C THR A 70 0.24 13.35 2.48
N ARG A 71 -1.06 13.05 2.51
CA ARG A 71 -2.12 13.89 1.95
C ARG A 71 -3.02 14.42 3.07
N MET A 72 -3.62 15.58 2.84
CA MET A 72 -4.55 16.21 3.79
C MET A 72 -5.98 15.88 3.37
N ILE A 73 -6.73 15.15 4.21
CA ILE A 73 -8.09 14.71 3.93
C ILE A 73 -9.09 15.46 4.83
N PRO A 74 -10.21 16.00 4.32
CA PRO A 74 -11.23 16.63 5.16
C PRO A 74 -11.85 15.66 6.16
N GLY A 75 -11.82 16.02 7.45
CA GLY A 75 -12.32 15.22 8.56
C GLY A 75 -13.51 15.79 9.32
N GLY A 76 -14.18 16.80 8.75
CA GLY A 76 -15.36 17.40 9.37
C GLY A 76 -15.04 18.32 10.56
N PRO A 77 -16.03 18.64 11.41
CA PRO A 77 -15.89 19.62 12.47
C PRO A 77 -15.15 19.06 13.69
N ILE A 78 -13.83 18.93 13.59
CA ILE A 78 -12.95 18.53 14.70
C ILE A 78 -12.38 19.79 15.37
N ARG A 79 -12.42 19.86 16.71
CA ARG A 79 -12.02 21.06 17.47
C ARG A 79 -10.98 20.80 18.56
N THR A 80 -10.67 19.54 18.86
CA THR A 80 -9.72 19.15 19.91
C THR A 80 -8.76 18.09 19.39
N ALA A 81 -7.60 17.97 20.04
CA ALA A 81 -6.60 16.97 19.69
C ALA A 81 -7.11 15.53 19.92
N GLU A 82 -7.81 15.27 21.02
CA GLU A 82 -8.41 13.95 21.29
C GLU A 82 -9.49 13.57 20.27
N ALA A 83 -10.32 14.52 19.85
CA ALA A 83 -11.29 14.26 18.77
C ALA A 83 -10.57 14.03 17.43
N ALA A 84 -9.44 14.69 17.19
CA ALA A 84 -8.64 14.49 15.99
C ALA A 84 -8.02 13.10 15.96
N GLU A 85 -7.54 12.56 17.09
CA GLU A 85 -6.96 11.22 17.15
C GLU A 85 -7.95 10.14 16.70
N ALA A 86 -9.14 10.09 17.29
CA ALA A 86 -10.15 9.10 16.91
C ALA A 86 -10.65 9.33 15.47
N ALA A 87 -11.06 10.55 15.14
CA ALA A 87 -11.66 10.83 13.85
C ALA A 87 -10.65 10.73 12.70
N CYS A 88 -9.45 11.30 12.83
CA CYS A 88 -8.46 11.24 11.77
C CYS A 88 -7.90 9.85 11.55
N THR A 89 -7.81 9.01 12.59
CA THR A 89 -7.50 7.59 12.41
C THR A 89 -8.55 6.92 11.51
N GLU A 90 -9.84 7.04 11.87
CA GLU A 90 -10.94 6.48 11.06
C GLU A 90 -10.96 7.02 9.62
N ILE A 91 -10.74 8.33 9.43
CA ILE A 91 -10.73 8.95 8.10
C ILE A 91 -9.58 8.43 7.26
N CYS A 92 -8.38 8.29 7.82
CA CYS A 92 -7.24 7.75 7.09
C CYS A 92 -7.46 6.26 6.75
N ASP A 93 -7.97 5.47 7.70
CA ASP A 93 -8.28 4.05 7.48
C ASP A 93 -9.29 3.85 6.35
N LEU A 94 -10.35 4.69 6.28
CA LEU A 94 -11.33 4.67 5.18
C LEU A 94 -10.75 5.00 3.81
N ASN A 95 -9.53 5.54 3.76
CA ASN A 95 -8.82 5.91 2.54
C ASN A 95 -7.60 5.01 2.26
N ASP A 96 -7.49 3.87 2.95
CA ASP A 96 -6.34 2.95 2.90
C ASP A 96 -5.00 3.62 3.28
N ASP A 97 -5.07 4.63 4.15
CA ASP A 97 -3.92 5.36 4.67
C ASP A 97 -3.78 5.15 6.18
N THR A 98 -2.65 5.58 6.75
CA THR A 98 -2.44 5.63 8.22
C THR A 98 -2.38 7.07 8.68
N TRP A 99 -3.07 7.42 9.78
CA TRP A 99 -2.96 8.76 10.35
C TRP A 99 -1.52 9.08 10.78
N ASP A 100 -0.99 10.23 10.35
CA ASP A 100 0.40 10.63 10.61
C ASP A 100 0.57 11.50 11.87
N GLY A 101 -0.51 11.64 12.65
CA GLY A 101 -0.56 12.48 13.85
C GLY A 101 -0.85 13.95 13.57
N LYS A 102 -0.89 14.39 12.30
CA LYS A 102 -1.15 15.79 11.96
C LYS A 102 -2.62 16.02 11.70
N TRP A 103 -3.05 17.21 12.09
CA TRP A 103 -4.35 17.75 11.72
C TRP A 103 -4.25 19.27 11.64
N ALA A 104 -5.09 19.89 10.82
CA ALA A 104 -5.09 21.34 10.62
C ALA A 104 -6.52 21.87 10.53
N PRO A 105 -6.95 22.80 11.40
CA PRO A 105 -8.25 23.42 11.27
C PRO A 105 -8.29 24.32 10.03
N VAL A 106 -9.38 24.24 9.27
CA VAL A 106 -9.75 25.22 8.24
C VAL A 106 -10.73 26.21 8.85
N PRO A 107 -10.36 27.49 9.04
CA PRO A 107 -11.20 28.47 9.70
C PRO A 107 -12.61 28.56 9.08
N GLY A 108 -13.64 28.48 9.92
CA GLY A 108 -15.04 28.57 9.50
C GLY A 108 -15.59 27.34 8.76
N ALA A 109 -14.81 26.26 8.62
CA ALA A 109 -15.22 25.07 7.90
C ALA A 109 -14.93 23.80 8.73
N TYR A 110 -14.07 22.93 8.21
CA TYR A 110 -13.73 21.61 8.73
C TYR A 110 -12.27 21.56 9.23
N THR A 111 -11.81 20.36 9.58
CA THR A 111 -10.42 20.06 9.91
C THR A 111 -9.85 19.11 8.87
N LEU A 112 -8.58 19.29 8.50
CA LEU A 112 -7.83 18.38 7.65
C LEU A 112 -7.10 17.36 8.54
N CYS A 113 -7.08 16.10 8.11
CA CYS A 113 -6.34 14.99 8.70
C CYS A 113 -5.15 14.64 7.82
N GLY A 114 -3.95 14.57 8.40
CA GLY A 114 -2.75 14.12 7.70
C GLY A 114 -2.73 12.61 7.59
N CYS A 115 -2.95 12.09 6.38
CA CYS A 115 -2.99 10.66 6.11
C CYS A 115 -1.75 10.25 5.32
N ARG A 116 -0.94 9.36 5.91
CA ARG A 116 0.26 8.79 5.33
C ARG A 116 -0.10 7.60 4.44
N TYR A 117 0.42 7.61 3.22
CA TYR A 117 0.30 6.51 2.26
C TYR A 117 1.65 6.21 1.62
N VAL A 118 1.75 5.05 0.98
CA VAL A 118 2.93 4.64 0.21
C VAL A 118 2.55 4.65 -1.27
N SER A 119 3.25 5.45 -2.08
CA SER A 119 2.98 5.51 -3.52
C SER A 119 3.41 4.22 -4.23
N ASP A 120 2.87 3.94 -5.42
CA ASP A 120 3.25 2.83 -6.30
C ASP A 120 4.63 2.98 -7.00
N TYR A 121 5.44 3.94 -6.55
CA TYR A 121 6.73 4.26 -7.13
C TYR A 121 7.86 4.18 -6.09
N CYS A 122 8.87 3.37 -6.40
CA CYS A 122 10.15 3.31 -5.70
C CYS A 122 11.30 3.33 -6.74
N PRO A 123 12.25 4.29 -6.67
CA PRO A 123 13.38 4.35 -7.60
C PRO A 123 14.42 3.27 -7.27
N THR A 124 14.22 2.06 -7.80
CA THR A 124 15.10 0.90 -7.56
C THR A 124 16.37 0.90 -8.43
N ASP A 125 16.50 1.87 -9.33
CA ASP A 125 17.58 2.03 -10.31
C ASP A 125 18.85 2.72 -9.77
N LYS A 126 18.83 3.20 -8.52
CA LYS A 126 19.91 4.04 -7.94
C LYS A 126 20.88 3.32 -6.97
N LYS A 127 21.13 2.03 -7.16
CA LYS A 127 22.14 1.32 -6.35
C LYS A 127 23.57 1.80 -6.61
#